data_AF-A0A5C3KEG1-F1
#
_entry.id   AF-A0A5C3KEG1-F1
#
_cell.length_a   1.000
_cell.length_b   1.000
_cell.length_c   1.000
_cell.angle_alpha   90.00
_cell.angle_beta   90.00
_cell.angle_gamma   90.00
#
_symmetry.space_group_name_H-M   'P 1'
#
loop_
_entity.id
_entity.type
_entity.pdbx_description
1 polymer ?
#
loop_
_entity_poly.entity_id
_entity_poly.type
_entity_poly.pdbx_seq_one_letter_code
_entity_poly.pdbx_strand_id
1 'polypeptide(L)'
;RVAHYVQSNPDILADEGGIVEGWGWDHVAFEGGKMPTAVHLSSYPVFANRQIILSSKDGHATWVSQATLDANGPYPADVDGGVIVRDAQGNLTGAFIDTAMTLIRSPVITPQMQHRRFTNTIRDALSFGLTSLHDAGFIFRWISSLGAQSKRHAGLPLRIYGMSFFNVSAIDVHSFSSPPSPSSSSNEAYWGSTRRKVDDMDGETRLSLRSVKIFADGALRTMGAALYEPYADDPSTSGSMRLSVEVLNAIVPHFLEDG
;
A
#
# COMPACT_ATOMS: atom_id res chain seq x y z
N ARG A 1 8.42 8.96 19.01
CA ARG A 1 7.19 9.41 18.31
C ARG A 1 6.03 8.45 18.49
N VAL A 2 6.17 7.16 18.12
CA VAL A 2 5.09 6.16 18.26
C VAL A 2 4.61 5.99 19.72
N ALA A 3 5.53 5.93 20.69
CA ALA A 3 5.15 5.78 22.10
C ALA A 3 4.33 6.98 22.60
N HIS A 4 4.77 8.20 22.27
CA HIS A 4 4.02 9.43 22.54
C HIS A 4 2.66 9.44 21.85
N TYR A 5 2.56 8.96 20.60
CA TYR A 5 1.28 8.83 19.90
C TYR A 5 0.32 7.92 20.68
N VAL A 6 0.76 6.74 21.12
CA VAL A 6 -0.10 5.86 21.94
C VAL A 6 -0.51 6.54 23.24
N GLN A 7 0.41 7.19 23.95
CA GLN A 7 0.14 7.86 25.23
C GLN A 7 -0.81 9.07 25.11
N SER A 8 -0.77 9.78 23.97
CA SER A 8 -1.58 10.98 23.72
C SER A 8 -2.95 10.69 23.13
N ASN A 9 -3.27 9.42 22.83
CA ASN A 9 -4.56 9.01 22.26
C ASN A 9 -5.23 8.01 23.22
N PRO A 10 -6.15 8.47 24.11
CA PRO A 10 -6.73 7.63 25.16
C PRO A 10 -7.46 6.38 24.64
N ASP A 11 -8.08 6.45 23.47
CA ASP A 11 -8.72 5.31 22.80
C ASP A 11 -7.71 4.22 22.45
N ILE A 12 -6.54 4.63 21.93
CA ILE A 12 -5.46 3.72 21.61
C ILE A 12 -4.82 3.20 22.89
N LEU A 13 -4.54 4.09 23.86
CA LEU A 13 -3.95 3.70 25.14
C LEU A 13 -4.81 2.68 25.89
N ALA A 14 -6.14 2.77 25.83
CA ALA A 14 -7.04 1.81 26.47
C ALA A 14 -7.05 0.42 25.79
N ASP A 15 -6.76 0.35 24.49
CA ASP A 15 -6.74 -0.92 23.72
C ASP A 15 -5.36 -1.59 23.76
N GLU A 16 -4.97 -2.17 24.90
CA GLU A 16 -3.62 -2.74 25.11
C GLU A 16 -3.22 -3.86 24.14
N GLY A 17 -4.18 -4.55 23.51
CA GLY A 17 -3.95 -5.56 22.47
C GLY A 17 -4.06 -5.02 21.04
N GLY A 18 -4.32 -3.72 20.90
CA GLY A 18 -4.57 -3.06 19.63
C GLY A 18 -3.37 -3.03 18.70
N ILE A 19 -3.66 -2.81 17.42
CA ILE A 19 -2.67 -2.67 16.36
C ILE A 19 -2.34 -1.18 16.18
N VAL A 20 -1.05 -0.83 16.22
CA VAL A 20 -0.54 0.51 15.94
C VAL A 20 0.31 0.46 14.68
N GLU A 21 -0.13 1.19 13.65
CA GLU A 21 0.61 1.34 12.40
C GLU A 21 1.34 2.68 12.35
N GLY A 22 2.45 2.73 11.61
CA GLY A 22 3.19 3.95 11.33
C GLY A 22 4.03 3.85 10.05
N TRP A 23 4.47 4.99 9.55
CA TRP A 23 5.31 5.09 8.35
C TRP A 23 6.46 6.07 8.61
N GLY A 24 7.61 5.84 7.98
CA GLY A 24 8.63 6.86 7.80
C GLY A 24 9.91 6.67 8.59
N TRP A 25 10.13 5.48 9.16
CA TRP A 25 11.42 5.20 9.80
C TRP A 25 12.51 4.98 8.76
N ASP A 26 13.76 5.20 9.16
CA ASP A 26 14.94 5.01 8.31
C ASP A 26 16.06 4.33 9.09
N HIS A 27 16.61 3.25 8.54
CA HIS A 27 17.72 2.50 9.13
C HIS A 27 18.95 3.37 9.39
N VAL A 28 19.20 4.42 8.59
CA VAL A 28 20.35 5.32 8.79
C VAL A 28 20.27 6.10 10.10
N ALA A 29 19.08 6.19 10.71
CA ALA A 29 18.89 6.82 12.02
C ALA A 29 19.32 5.91 13.19
N PHE A 30 19.62 4.64 12.93
CA PHE A 30 20.08 3.67 13.92
C PHE A 30 21.60 3.53 13.89
N GLU A 31 22.19 3.16 15.02
CA GLU A 31 23.64 3.05 15.16
C GLU A 31 24.25 2.11 14.10
N GLY A 32 25.21 2.65 13.34
CA GLY A 32 25.86 1.93 12.24
C GLY A 32 24.95 1.62 11.06
N GLY A 33 23.79 2.30 10.92
CA GLY A 33 22.84 2.06 9.84
C GLY A 33 22.15 0.70 9.92
N LYS A 34 22.14 0.07 11.11
CA LYS A 34 21.58 -1.27 11.28
C LYS A 34 20.05 -1.25 11.23
N MET A 35 19.48 -2.37 10.79
CA MET A 35 18.03 -2.56 10.83
C MET A 35 17.53 -2.55 12.27
N PRO A 36 16.38 -1.92 12.53
CA PRO A 36 15.76 -1.97 13.85
C PRO A 36 15.18 -3.37 14.13
N THR A 37 15.13 -3.74 15.41
CA THR A 37 14.62 -5.04 15.87
C THR A 37 13.42 -4.88 16.79
N ALA A 38 12.65 -5.94 16.99
CA ALA A 38 11.53 -6.00 17.93
C ALA A 38 11.96 -5.63 19.36
N VAL A 39 13.22 -5.90 19.74
CA VAL A 39 13.79 -5.51 21.04
C VAL A 39 13.76 -4.00 21.26
N HIS A 40 14.04 -3.20 20.22
CA HIS A 40 13.94 -1.74 20.31
C HIS A 40 12.50 -1.25 20.55
N LEU A 41 11.48 -2.02 20.16
CA LEU A 41 10.08 -1.71 20.51
C LEU A 41 9.76 -2.18 21.92
N SER A 42 10.20 -3.39 22.29
CA SER A 42 9.97 -3.95 23.63
C SER A 42 10.60 -3.12 24.76
N SER A 43 11.58 -2.24 24.48
CA SER A 43 12.11 -1.29 25.47
C SER A 43 11.10 -0.22 25.91
N TYR A 44 9.96 -0.08 25.23
CA TYR A 44 8.89 0.85 25.59
C TYR A 44 7.74 0.10 26.27
N PRO A 45 7.48 0.32 27.58
CA PRO A 45 6.43 -0.40 28.31
C PRO A 45 5.03 -0.30 27.68
N VAL A 46 4.74 0.84 27.03
CA VAL A 46 3.46 1.08 26.36
C VAL A 46 3.20 0.13 25.18
N PHE A 47 4.22 -0.58 24.69
CA PHE A 47 4.10 -1.53 23.58
C PHE A 47 4.01 -3.01 23.99
N ALA A 48 4.09 -3.34 25.29
CA ALA A 48 4.27 -4.72 25.78
C ALA A 48 3.32 -5.76 25.16
N ASN A 49 2.04 -5.41 25.01
CA ASN A 49 1.01 -6.31 24.47
C ASN A 49 0.49 -5.87 23.08
N ARG A 50 1.09 -4.84 22.50
CA ARG A 50 0.59 -4.21 21.27
C ARG A 50 1.30 -4.74 20.05
N GLN A 51 0.51 -4.99 19.02
CA GLN A 51 1.04 -5.22 17.69
C GLN A 51 1.48 -3.88 17.10
N ILE A 52 2.77 -3.72 16.84
CA ILE A 52 3.33 -2.52 16.24
C ILE A 52 3.81 -2.89 14.85
N ILE A 53 3.38 -2.13 13.83
CA ILE A 53 3.72 -2.39 12.43
C ILE A 53 4.18 -1.07 11.80
N LEU A 54 5.47 -0.93 11.54
CA LEU A 54 6.07 0.32 11.07
C LEU A 54 6.69 0.14 9.68
N SER A 55 6.19 0.86 8.69
CA SER A 55 6.77 0.90 7.36
C SER A 55 7.92 1.89 7.28
N SER A 56 8.98 1.48 6.60
CA SER A 56 10.15 2.32 6.29
C SER A 56 9.75 3.49 5.40
N LYS A 57 10.58 4.54 5.37
CA LYS A 57 10.32 5.75 4.58
C LYS A 57 10.14 5.47 3.09
N ASP A 58 10.86 4.49 2.55
CA ASP A 58 10.82 4.11 1.13
C ASP A 58 9.77 3.03 0.84
N GLY A 59 9.12 2.49 1.88
CA GLY A 59 8.08 1.48 1.75
C GLY A 59 8.58 0.07 1.44
N HIS A 60 9.90 -0.19 1.50
CA HIS A 60 10.50 -1.49 1.14
C HIS A 60 10.87 -2.39 2.32
N ALA A 61 10.57 -1.93 3.54
CA ALA A 61 10.75 -2.70 4.75
C ALA A 61 9.65 -2.42 5.78
N THR A 62 9.27 -3.45 6.52
CA THR A 62 8.38 -3.37 7.69
C THR A 62 9.15 -3.80 8.93
N TRP A 63 9.04 -3.02 9.99
CA TRP A 63 9.57 -3.30 11.33
C TRP A 63 8.40 -3.55 12.29
N VAL A 64 8.41 -4.69 12.98
CA VAL A 64 7.31 -5.13 13.84
C VAL A 64 7.72 -5.45 15.28
N SER A 65 6.76 -5.39 16.20
CA SER A 65 6.94 -5.82 17.60
C SER A 65 6.93 -7.34 17.75
N GLN A 66 7.35 -7.83 18.91
CA GLN A 66 7.28 -9.25 19.25
C GLN A 66 5.83 -9.77 19.22
N ALA A 67 4.87 -9.00 19.75
CA ALA A 67 3.45 -9.38 19.71
C ALA A 67 2.94 -9.58 18.27
N THR A 68 3.43 -8.77 17.31
CA THR A 68 3.11 -8.96 15.90
C THR A 68 3.77 -10.21 15.34
N LEU A 69 5.03 -10.48 15.72
CA LEU A 69 5.73 -11.70 15.30
C LEU A 69 4.95 -12.96 15.73
N ASP A 70 4.54 -13.00 16.99
CA ASP A 70 3.82 -14.12 17.59
C ASP A 70 2.44 -14.32 16.95
N ALA A 71 1.74 -13.22 16.62
CA ALA A 71 0.41 -13.28 16.01
C ALA A 71 0.41 -13.69 14.53
N ASN A 72 1.49 -13.43 13.80
CA ASN A 72 1.55 -13.65 12.34
C ASN A 72 2.32 -14.91 11.94
N GLY A 73 3.11 -15.50 12.83
CA GLY A 73 3.82 -16.75 12.57
C GLY A 73 2.91 -17.95 12.32
N PRO A 74 3.49 -19.11 11.93
CA PRO A 74 4.92 -19.35 11.71
C PRO A 74 5.46 -18.71 10.42
N TYR A 75 6.79 -18.58 10.33
CA TYR A 75 7.48 -17.97 9.18
C TYR A 75 8.34 -19.00 8.44
N PRO A 76 8.43 -18.92 7.10
CA PRO A 76 9.32 -19.78 6.32
C PRO A 76 10.80 -19.46 6.59
N ALA A 77 11.68 -20.35 6.15
CA ALA A 77 13.12 -20.09 6.14
C ALA A 77 13.46 -19.00 5.11
N ASP A 78 12.94 -19.16 3.89
CA ASP A 78 13.21 -18.30 2.74
C ASP A 78 11.91 -17.78 2.11
N VAL A 79 11.99 -16.61 1.47
CA VAL A 79 10.89 -15.97 0.74
C VAL A 79 11.43 -15.49 -0.60
N ASP A 80 10.85 -15.95 -1.71
CA ASP A 80 11.25 -15.46 -3.03
C ASP A 80 11.00 -13.95 -3.17
N GLY A 81 11.99 -13.21 -3.68
CA GLY A 81 11.93 -11.75 -3.80
C GLY A 81 11.79 -10.99 -2.48
N GLY A 82 12.13 -11.56 -1.33
CA GLY A 82 12.05 -10.89 -0.04
C GLY A 82 12.98 -11.47 1.01
N VAL A 83 13.16 -10.75 2.13
CA VAL A 83 14.05 -11.18 3.22
C VAL A 83 13.36 -11.06 4.57
N ILE A 84 13.37 -12.14 5.34
CA ILE A 84 13.07 -12.12 6.77
C ILE A 84 14.39 -11.94 7.50
N VAL A 85 14.60 -10.77 8.10
CA VAL A 85 15.88 -10.44 8.74
C VAL A 85 16.00 -11.22 10.05
N ARG A 86 17.07 -12.00 10.16
CA ARG A 86 17.42 -12.80 11.34
C ARG A 86 18.73 -12.33 11.93
N ASP A 87 18.89 -12.51 13.25
CA ASP A 87 20.15 -12.23 13.93
C ASP A 87 21.19 -13.35 13.68
N ALA A 88 22.38 -13.21 14.26
CA ALA A 88 23.46 -14.19 14.12
C ALA A 88 23.13 -15.58 14.70
N GLN A 89 22.09 -15.67 15.54
CA GLN A 89 21.60 -16.91 16.14
C GLN A 89 20.40 -17.50 15.37
N GLY A 90 19.97 -16.85 14.29
CA GLY A 90 18.84 -17.26 13.46
C GLY A 90 17.46 -16.81 13.97
N ASN A 91 17.41 -16.02 15.06
CA ASN A 91 16.15 -15.53 15.61
C ASN A 91 15.60 -14.41 14.74
N LEU A 92 14.28 -14.31 14.69
CA LEU A 92 13.58 -13.24 13.98
C LEU A 92 13.90 -11.89 14.64
N THR A 93 14.38 -10.94 13.85
CA THR A 93 14.62 -9.59 14.35
C THR A 93 13.35 -8.74 14.39
N GLY A 94 12.31 -9.10 13.64
CA GLY A 94 11.14 -8.25 13.43
C GLY A 94 11.23 -7.32 12.22
N ALA A 95 12.29 -7.40 11.41
CA ALA A 95 12.37 -6.69 10.14
C ALA A 95 12.09 -7.62 8.95
N PHE A 96 11.24 -7.16 8.03
CA PHE A 96 10.83 -7.85 6.80
C PHE A 96 11.04 -6.92 5.62
N ILE A 97 11.61 -7.44 4.52
CA ILE A 97 11.99 -6.66 3.34
C ILE A 97 11.28 -7.20 2.10
N ASP A 98 10.78 -6.30 1.26
CA ASP A 98 10.10 -6.58 -0.01
C ASP A 98 8.98 -7.63 0.14
N THR A 99 9.01 -8.74 -0.63
CA THR A 99 7.94 -9.75 -0.61
C THR A 99 7.71 -10.33 0.78
N ALA A 100 8.74 -10.40 1.64
CA ALA A 100 8.57 -10.92 3.00
C ALA A 100 7.63 -10.05 3.86
N MET A 101 7.42 -8.78 3.51
CA MET A 101 6.46 -7.91 4.19
C MET A 101 5.02 -8.43 4.11
N THR A 102 4.67 -9.21 3.07
CA THR A 102 3.32 -9.76 2.91
C THR A 102 2.98 -10.84 3.94
N LEU A 103 3.98 -11.36 4.65
CA LEU A 103 3.78 -12.31 5.76
C LEU A 103 3.17 -11.64 6.99
N ILE A 104 3.24 -10.31 7.09
CA ILE A 104 2.61 -9.53 8.15
C ILE A 104 1.21 -9.14 7.71
N ARG A 105 0.18 -9.65 8.40
CA ARG A 105 -1.22 -9.35 8.11
C ARG A 105 -1.53 -7.89 8.44
N SER A 106 -2.07 -7.17 7.47
CA SER A 106 -2.61 -5.83 7.71
C SER A 106 -3.84 -5.89 8.60
N PRO A 107 -4.07 -4.88 9.46
CA PRO A 107 -5.28 -4.81 10.27
C PRO A 107 -6.52 -4.65 9.39
N VAL A 108 -7.65 -5.16 9.89
CA VAL A 108 -8.95 -4.92 9.27
C VAL A 108 -9.31 -3.45 9.44
N ILE A 109 -9.42 -2.72 8.33
CA ILE A 109 -9.79 -1.31 8.34
C ILE A 109 -11.30 -1.17 8.59
N THR A 110 -11.65 -0.70 9.78
CA THR A 110 -13.05 -0.37 10.13
C THR A 110 -13.49 0.93 9.45
N PRO A 111 -14.80 1.16 9.24
CA PRO A 111 -15.31 2.44 8.71
C PRO A 111 -14.84 3.67 9.52
N GLN A 112 -14.73 3.53 10.84
CA GLN A 112 -14.26 4.58 11.74
C GLN A 112 -12.78 4.88 11.52
N MET A 113 -11.95 3.84 11.40
CA MET A 113 -10.53 4.00 11.05
C MET A 113 -10.36 4.63 9.68
N GLN A 114 -11.17 4.21 8.70
CA GLN A 114 -11.16 4.74 7.35
C GLN A 114 -11.48 6.25 7.35
N HIS A 115 -12.56 6.65 8.05
CA HIS A 115 -12.93 8.04 8.17
C HIS A 115 -11.85 8.87 8.86
N ARG A 116 -11.24 8.37 9.95
CA ARG A 116 -10.15 9.05 10.65
C ARG A 116 -8.92 9.25 9.76
N ARG A 117 -8.50 8.22 9.02
CA ARG A 117 -7.39 8.31 8.06
C ARG A 117 -7.66 9.38 7.02
N PHE A 118 -8.83 9.30 6.39
CA PHE A 118 -9.23 10.26 5.36
C PHE A 118 -9.23 11.69 5.89
N THR A 119 -9.92 11.95 6.99
CA THR A 119 -9.99 13.29 7.60
C THR A 119 -8.61 13.86 7.94
N ASN A 120 -7.71 13.02 8.48
CA ASN A 120 -6.34 13.43 8.79
C ASN A 120 -5.53 13.74 7.52
N THR A 121 -5.61 12.90 6.49
CA THR A 121 -4.93 13.13 5.20
C THR A 121 -5.39 14.45 4.57
N ILE A 122 -6.70 14.70 4.55
CA ILE A 122 -7.27 15.93 3.98
C ILE A 122 -6.82 17.16 4.76
N ARG A 123 -6.90 17.12 6.11
CA ARG A 123 -6.45 18.22 6.96
C ARG A 123 -4.97 18.54 6.74
N ASP A 124 -4.14 17.51 6.72
CA ASP A 124 -2.69 17.65 6.56
C ASP A 124 -2.34 18.25 5.19
N ALA A 125 -2.90 17.69 4.12
CA ALA A 125 -2.72 18.21 2.76
C ALA A 125 -3.12 19.69 2.64
N LEU A 126 -4.28 20.07 3.19
CA LEU A 126 -4.73 21.47 3.21
C LEU A 126 -3.80 22.38 4.02
N SER A 127 -3.19 21.88 5.10
CA SER A 127 -2.24 22.65 5.91
C SER A 127 -0.98 23.04 5.14
N PHE A 128 -0.62 22.27 4.11
CA PHE A 128 0.45 22.58 3.16
C PHE A 128 -0.04 23.34 1.91
N GLY A 129 -1.31 23.75 1.87
CA GLY A 129 -1.90 24.45 0.72
C GLY A 129 -2.19 23.56 -0.49
N LEU A 130 -2.14 22.22 -0.34
CA LEU A 130 -2.53 21.32 -1.41
C LEU A 130 -4.05 21.42 -1.61
N THR A 131 -4.48 21.66 -2.86
CA THR A 131 -5.90 21.83 -3.22
C THR A 131 -6.41 20.76 -4.19
N SER A 132 -5.51 19.90 -4.69
CA SER A 132 -5.81 18.76 -5.55
C SER A 132 -4.81 17.62 -5.37
N LEU A 133 -5.27 16.38 -5.58
CA LEU A 133 -4.49 15.14 -5.45
C LEU A 133 -4.70 14.26 -6.69
N HIS A 134 -3.66 13.55 -7.13
CA HIS A 134 -3.80 12.39 -8.00
C HIS A 134 -3.58 11.13 -7.15
N ASP A 135 -4.58 10.27 -7.04
CA ASP A 135 -4.52 9.05 -6.21
C ASP A 135 -4.38 7.81 -7.10
N ALA A 136 -3.15 7.31 -7.20
CA ALA A 136 -2.80 6.14 -7.99
C ALA A 136 -3.09 4.85 -7.21
N GLY A 137 -4.15 4.15 -7.59
CA GLY A 137 -4.67 2.98 -6.85
C GLY A 137 -5.89 3.30 -5.99
N PHE A 138 -6.65 4.32 -6.36
CA PHE A 138 -7.86 4.76 -5.71
C PHE A 138 -8.88 3.61 -5.58
N ILE A 139 -9.29 3.30 -4.35
CA ILE A 139 -10.26 2.24 -4.07
C ILE A 139 -11.67 2.82 -4.00
N PHE A 140 -12.58 2.31 -4.84
CA PHE A 140 -13.95 2.84 -4.95
C PHE A 140 -14.72 2.85 -3.61
N ARG A 141 -14.39 1.97 -2.66
CA ARG A 141 -14.97 1.95 -1.30
C ARG A 141 -14.73 3.24 -0.52
N TRP A 142 -13.76 4.07 -0.89
CA TRP A 142 -13.58 5.41 -0.31
C TRP A 142 -14.74 6.36 -0.66
N ILE A 143 -15.43 6.15 -1.79
CA ILE A 143 -16.49 7.05 -2.27
C ILE A 143 -17.69 7.12 -1.31
N SER A 144 -18.06 6.03 -0.64
CA SER A 144 -19.14 6.09 0.36
C SER A 144 -18.78 7.00 1.54
N SER A 145 -17.50 6.97 1.96
CA SER A 145 -16.98 7.88 3.00
C SER A 145 -16.81 9.33 2.51
N LEU A 146 -16.50 9.52 1.22
CA LEU A 146 -16.44 10.84 0.56
C LEU A 146 -17.84 11.45 0.44
N GLY A 147 -18.82 10.69 -0.06
CA GLY A 147 -20.19 11.14 -0.25
C GLY A 147 -20.91 11.45 1.07
N ALA A 148 -20.56 10.75 2.16
CA ALA A 148 -21.04 11.10 3.50
C ALA A 148 -20.40 12.40 4.02
N GLN A 149 -19.16 12.69 3.65
CA GLN A 149 -18.44 13.91 4.07
C GLN A 149 -18.79 15.13 3.22
N SER A 150 -18.89 14.99 1.90
CA SER A 150 -19.26 16.10 1.00
C SER A 150 -20.62 16.67 1.37
N LYS A 151 -21.60 15.81 1.66
CA LYS A 151 -22.92 16.20 2.17
C LYS A 151 -22.88 16.98 3.50
N ARG A 152 -21.84 16.81 4.31
CA ARG A 152 -21.67 17.51 5.59
C ARG A 152 -20.91 18.83 5.47
N HIS A 153 -20.14 19.05 4.40
CA HIS A 153 -19.19 20.15 4.30
C HIS A 153 -19.36 21.08 3.07
N ALA A 154 -20.54 21.10 2.43
CA ALA A 154 -20.76 21.84 1.17
C ALA A 154 -19.75 21.44 0.08
N GLY A 155 -19.41 20.15 0.07
CA GLY A 155 -18.46 19.54 -0.84
C GLY A 155 -17.18 19.01 -0.16
N LEU A 156 -16.40 18.25 -0.92
CA LEU A 156 -15.10 17.76 -0.47
C LEU A 156 -14.05 18.90 -0.53
N PRO A 157 -13.24 19.17 0.51
CA PRO A 157 -12.35 20.34 0.49
C PRO A 157 -11.11 20.15 -0.41
N LEU A 158 -10.83 18.95 -0.90
CA LEU A 158 -9.80 18.64 -1.90
C LEU A 158 -10.40 18.12 -3.21
N ARG A 159 -9.78 18.46 -4.34
CA ARG A 159 -10.07 17.86 -5.65
C ARG A 159 -9.30 16.54 -5.75
N ILE A 160 -9.96 15.43 -6.04
CA ILE A 160 -9.30 14.11 -6.15
C ILE A 160 -9.44 13.58 -7.56
N TYR A 161 -8.30 13.32 -8.19
CA TYR A 161 -8.22 12.59 -9.46
C TYR A 161 -7.78 11.15 -9.17
N GLY A 162 -8.75 10.26 -9.00
CA GLY A 162 -8.53 8.86 -8.68
C GLY A 162 -8.20 8.02 -9.91
N MET A 163 -7.26 7.09 -9.74
CA MET A 163 -6.88 6.09 -10.73
C MET A 163 -7.17 4.70 -10.16
N SER A 164 -8.11 3.97 -10.75
CA SER A 164 -8.39 2.60 -10.30
C SER A 164 -7.21 1.70 -10.63
N PHE A 165 -6.70 0.98 -9.62
CA PHE A 165 -5.66 -0.02 -9.87
C PHE A 165 -6.21 -1.17 -10.72
N PHE A 166 -5.43 -1.59 -11.69
CA PHE A 166 -5.70 -2.76 -12.50
C PHE A 166 -4.60 -3.80 -12.27
N ASN A 167 -5.00 -4.92 -11.66
CA ASN A 167 -4.11 -6.05 -11.47
C ASN A 167 -4.21 -7.02 -12.65
N VAL A 168 -3.08 -7.28 -13.27
CA VAL A 168 -2.94 -7.87 -14.60
C VAL A 168 -2.28 -9.24 -14.57
N SER A 169 -1.78 -9.66 -13.40
CA SER A 169 -1.36 -11.05 -13.12
C SER A 169 -2.50 -12.08 -13.29
N ALA A 170 -3.69 -11.58 -13.60
CA ALA A 170 -4.98 -12.24 -13.66
C ALA A 170 -5.50 -12.49 -15.09
N ILE A 171 -4.83 -11.98 -16.13
CA ILE A 171 -5.41 -11.97 -17.48
C ILE A 171 -4.77 -13.02 -18.36
N ASP A 172 -5.60 -13.94 -18.82
CA ASP A 172 -5.30 -14.76 -19.99
C ASP A 172 -5.48 -13.91 -21.25
N VAL A 173 -4.38 -13.60 -21.94
CA VAL A 173 -4.39 -12.82 -23.19
C VAL A 173 -5.18 -13.48 -24.33
N HIS A 174 -5.51 -14.76 -24.21
CA HIS A 174 -6.39 -15.44 -25.18
C HIS A 174 -7.88 -15.24 -24.89
N SER A 175 -8.23 -14.64 -23.75
CA SER A 175 -9.62 -14.38 -23.33
C SER A 175 -10.24 -13.11 -23.93
N PHE A 176 -9.49 -12.24 -24.62
CA PHE A 176 -10.05 -11.00 -25.18
C PHE A 176 -11.14 -11.22 -26.26
N SER A 177 -11.28 -12.46 -26.75
CA SER A 177 -12.31 -12.83 -27.73
C SER A 177 -13.65 -13.22 -27.10
N SER A 178 -13.74 -13.31 -25.77
CA SER A 178 -14.95 -13.77 -25.07
C SER A 178 -15.26 -12.88 -23.86
N PRO A 179 -16.54 -12.55 -23.60
CA PRO A 179 -16.91 -11.78 -22.42
C PRO A 179 -16.53 -12.57 -21.14
N PRO A 180 -16.07 -11.88 -20.08
CA PRO A 180 -15.63 -12.54 -18.87
C PRO A 180 -16.79 -13.29 -18.17
N SER A 181 -16.53 -14.54 -17.79
CA SER A 181 -17.45 -15.33 -16.97
C SER A 181 -17.42 -14.83 -15.51
N PRO A 182 -18.57 -14.66 -14.84
CA PRO A 182 -18.65 -14.09 -13.49
C PRO A 182 -18.16 -15.00 -12.35
N SER A 183 -17.52 -16.15 -12.63
CA SER A 183 -17.28 -17.19 -11.62
C SER A 183 -15.84 -17.41 -11.15
N SER A 184 -14.84 -16.61 -11.53
CA SER A 184 -13.46 -16.76 -11.03
C SER A 184 -13.06 -15.59 -10.11
N SER A 185 -13.06 -15.84 -8.80
CA SER A 185 -12.79 -14.88 -7.73
C SER A 185 -11.32 -14.52 -7.51
N SER A 186 -10.42 -14.77 -8.47
CA SER A 186 -8.99 -14.42 -8.34
C SER A 186 -8.32 -13.92 -9.62
N ASN A 187 -9.08 -13.73 -10.69
CA ASN A 187 -8.61 -13.04 -11.88
C ASN A 187 -9.50 -11.83 -12.10
N GLU A 188 -9.03 -10.61 -11.79
CA GLU A 188 -9.78 -9.40 -12.14
C GLU A 188 -9.88 -9.31 -13.66
N ALA A 189 -10.98 -9.82 -14.21
CA ALA A 189 -11.36 -9.63 -15.59
C ALA A 189 -11.28 -8.15 -15.97
N TYR A 190 -11.02 -7.87 -17.25
CA TYR A 190 -11.06 -6.52 -17.77
C TYR A 190 -12.33 -5.78 -17.32
N TRP A 191 -12.14 -4.65 -16.63
CA TRP A 191 -13.23 -3.94 -15.96
C TRP A 191 -13.55 -2.56 -16.55
N GLY A 192 -12.85 -2.13 -17.62
CA GLY A 192 -12.99 -0.78 -18.19
C GLY A 192 -14.43 -0.39 -18.53
N SER A 193 -15.19 -1.35 -19.05
CA SER A 193 -16.57 -1.14 -19.51
C SER A 193 -17.60 -1.22 -18.38
N THR A 194 -17.24 -1.78 -17.23
CA THR A 194 -18.17 -2.05 -16.13
C THR A 194 -17.95 -1.12 -14.93
N ARG A 195 -16.75 -0.55 -14.76
CA ARG A 195 -16.50 0.38 -13.66
C ARG A 195 -17.21 1.71 -13.88
N ARG A 196 -17.91 2.17 -12.84
CA ARG A 196 -18.54 3.49 -12.83
C ARG A 196 -17.48 4.58 -12.87
N LYS A 197 -17.54 5.38 -13.93
CA LYS A 197 -16.76 6.60 -14.11
C LYS A 197 -17.40 7.74 -13.31
N VAL A 198 -16.57 8.62 -12.75
CA VAL A 198 -17.04 9.83 -12.04
C VAL A 198 -16.29 11.02 -12.61
N ASP A 199 -17.02 12.10 -12.90
CA ASP A 199 -16.44 13.35 -13.39
C ASP A 199 -17.21 14.53 -12.79
N ASP A 200 -16.89 14.85 -11.54
CA ASP A 200 -17.58 15.86 -10.74
C ASP A 200 -16.55 16.71 -9.99
N MET A 201 -15.53 17.17 -10.71
CA MET A 201 -14.40 17.92 -10.15
C MET A 201 -14.78 19.31 -9.64
N ASP A 202 -15.83 19.90 -10.22
CA ASP A 202 -16.33 21.24 -9.91
C ASP A 202 -17.64 21.23 -9.12
N GLY A 203 -18.22 20.05 -8.86
CA GLY A 203 -19.43 19.90 -8.05
C GLY A 203 -19.15 19.39 -6.64
N GLU A 204 -20.16 18.77 -6.04
CA GLU A 204 -20.15 18.44 -4.61
C GLU A 204 -19.10 17.37 -4.23
N THR A 205 -18.83 16.41 -5.12
CA THR A 205 -17.89 15.33 -4.78
C THR A 205 -16.43 15.72 -5.00
N ARG A 206 -16.16 16.73 -5.84
CA ARG A 206 -14.82 17.17 -6.28
C ARG A 206 -13.92 15.99 -6.65
N LEU A 207 -14.50 15.01 -7.34
CA LEU A 207 -13.88 13.72 -7.67
C LEU A 207 -13.93 13.49 -9.19
N SER A 208 -12.79 13.12 -9.76
CA SER A 208 -12.70 12.45 -11.05
C SER A 208 -12.19 11.02 -10.83
N LEU A 209 -12.85 10.04 -11.42
CA LEU A 209 -12.46 8.64 -11.41
C LEU A 209 -12.66 8.08 -12.82
N ARG A 210 -11.64 8.27 -13.65
CA ARG A 210 -11.63 7.86 -15.07
C ARG A 210 -10.28 7.29 -15.51
N SER A 211 -9.29 7.30 -14.63
CA SER A 211 -7.95 6.83 -14.93
C SER A 211 -7.70 5.43 -14.39
N VAL A 212 -6.72 4.78 -15.00
CA VAL A 212 -6.27 3.44 -14.65
C VAL A 212 -4.82 3.53 -14.20
N LYS A 213 -4.50 2.87 -13.07
CA LYS A 213 -3.11 2.68 -12.62
C LYS A 213 -2.69 1.25 -12.94
N ILE A 214 -1.59 1.11 -13.67
CA ILE A 214 -0.96 -0.16 -14.03
C ILE A 214 0.49 -0.13 -13.52
N PHE A 215 1.02 -1.27 -13.05
CA PHE A 215 2.44 -1.47 -12.81
C PHE A 215 3.03 -2.30 -13.96
N ALA A 216 3.88 -1.69 -14.79
CA ALA A 216 4.50 -2.38 -15.91
C ALA A 216 5.70 -3.25 -15.47
N ASP A 217 6.49 -2.75 -14.53
CA ASP A 217 7.73 -3.33 -14.03
C ASP A 217 7.88 -3.09 -12.51
N GLY A 218 9.08 -3.35 -11.97
CA GLY A 218 9.42 -3.15 -10.55
C GLY A 218 10.09 -1.82 -10.25
N ALA A 219 10.90 -1.78 -9.20
CA ALA A 219 11.64 -0.59 -8.77
C ALA A 219 13.14 -0.76 -9.02
N LEU A 220 13.87 0.35 -9.21
CA LEU A 220 15.32 0.35 -9.39
C LEU A 220 16.06 -0.30 -8.21
N ARG A 221 15.64 -0.01 -6.97
CA ARG A 221 16.32 -0.48 -5.76
C ARG A 221 16.36 -2.00 -5.63
N THR A 222 15.31 -2.68 -6.10
CA THR A 222 15.21 -4.14 -6.06
C THR A 222 15.64 -4.77 -7.38
N MET A 223 16.30 -3.99 -8.26
CA MET A 223 16.66 -4.40 -9.62
C MET A 223 15.47 -4.89 -10.44
N GLY A 224 14.25 -4.47 -10.09
CA GLY A 224 13.01 -4.95 -10.69
C GLY A 224 12.50 -4.05 -11.81
N ALA A 225 12.96 -2.79 -11.91
CA ALA A 225 12.60 -1.92 -13.04
C ALA A 225 13.25 -2.44 -14.33
N ALA A 226 12.50 -2.47 -15.42
CA ALA A 226 12.92 -3.01 -16.71
C ALA A 226 13.66 -1.93 -17.50
N LEU A 227 15.00 -2.04 -17.53
CA LEU A 227 15.88 -1.10 -18.21
C LEU A 227 16.17 -1.54 -19.65
N TYR A 228 16.52 -0.57 -20.49
CA TYR A 228 16.97 -0.84 -21.86
C TYR A 228 18.36 -1.50 -21.89
N GLU A 229 19.26 -1.07 -21.01
CA GLU A 229 20.60 -1.63 -20.79
C GLU A 229 20.69 -2.20 -19.37
N PRO A 230 21.65 -3.12 -19.09
CA PRO A 230 21.85 -3.64 -17.74
C PRO A 230 22.09 -2.53 -16.70
N TYR A 231 21.79 -2.84 -15.44
CA TYR A 231 22.07 -1.94 -14.33
C TYR A 231 23.58 -1.65 -14.25
N ALA A 232 23.93 -0.40 -13.96
CA ALA A 232 25.34 0.01 -13.88
C ALA A 232 26.07 -0.62 -12.69
N ASP A 233 25.34 -0.86 -11.59
CA ASP A 233 25.80 -1.45 -10.34
C ASP A 233 25.55 -2.97 -10.24
N ASP A 234 24.74 -3.53 -11.16
CA ASP A 234 24.64 -4.98 -11.39
C ASP A 234 24.49 -5.29 -12.89
N PRO A 235 25.60 -5.43 -13.63
CA PRO A 235 25.56 -5.71 -15.05
C PRO A 235 24.97 -7.09 -15.43
N SER A 236 24.63 -7.95 -14.46
CA SER A 236 24.05 -9.26 -14.72
C SER A 236 22.54 -9.23 -15.01
N THR A 237 21.88 -8.10 -14.76
CA THR A 237 20.43 -7.94 -14.92
C THR A 237 20.06 -6.61 -15.57
N SER A 238 18.98 -6.60 -16.34
CA SER A 238 18.28 -5.39 -16.81
C SER A 238 16.89 -5.25 -16.15
N GLY A 239 16.67 -5.98 -15.06
CA GLY A 239 15.37 -6.14 -14.40
C GLY A 239 14.37 -6.93 -15.22
N SER A 240 13.09 -6.79 -14.88
CA SER A 240 12.04 -7.59 -15.50
C SER A 240 10.73 -6.82 -15.63
N MET A 241 10.12 -6.97 -16.80
CA MET A 241 8.74 -6.56 -16.96
C MET A 241 7.85 -7.46 -16.10
N ARG A 242 6.99 -6.85 -15.29
CA ARG A 242 5.93 -7.58 -14.57
C ARG A 242 4.80 -7.98 -15.53
N LEU A 243 4.68 -7.24 -16.64
CA LEU A 243 3.67 -7.42 -17.68
C LEU A 243 4.31 -7.56 -19.04
N SER A 244 3.82 -8.50 -19.84
CA SER A 244 4.26 -8.58 -21.22
C SER A 244 3.81 -7.34 -22.00
N VAL A 245 4.60 -6.95 -23.00
CA VAL A 245 4.28 -5.81 -23.88
C VAL A 245 2.98 -6.07 -24.65
N GLU A 246 2.71 -7.34 -24.97
CA GLU A 246 1.48 -7.78 -25.62
C GLU A 246 0.24 -7.50 -24.76
N VAL A 247 0.29 -7.73 -23.44
CA VAL A 247 -0.80 -7.40 -22.51
C VAL A 247 -1.08 -5.90 -22.51
N LEU A 248 -0.03 -5.08 -22.43
CA LEU A 248 -0.16 -3.62 -22.44
C LEU A 248 -0.77 -3.12 -23.75
N ASN A 249 -0.27 -3.63 -24.89
CA ASN A 249 -0.77 -3.28 -26.21
C ASN A 249 -2.22 -3.73 -26.43
N ALA A 250 -2.65 -4.82 -25.79
CA ALA A 250 -4.03 -5.27 -25.85
C ALA A 250 -4.95 -4.42 -24.97
N ILE A 251 -4.57 -4.15 -23.71
CA ILE A 251 -5.50 -3.59 -22.73
C ILE A 251 -5.63 -2.08 -22.75
N VAL A 252 -4.54 -1.36 -23.05
CA VAL A 252 -4.52 0.11 -23.00
C VAL A 252 -5.51 0.69 -24.02
N PRO A 253 -5.57 0.23 -25.29
CA PRO A 253 -6.56 0.71 -26.25
C PRO A 253 -8.00 0.51 -25.76
N HIS A 254 -8.33 -0.64 -25.19
CA HIS A 254 -9.68 -0.88 -24.66
C HIS A 254 -10.04 0.10 -23.56
N PHE A 255 -9.14 0.37 -22.59
CA PHE A 255 -9.41 1.39 -21.57
C PHE A 255 -9.59 2.79 -22.17
N LEU A 256 -8.85 3.14 -23.22
CA LEU A 256 -9.01 4.42 -23.91
C LEU A 256 -10.35 4.52 -24.65
N GLU A 257 -10.82 3.42 -25.25
CA GLU A 257 -12.13 3.33 -25.92
C GLU A 257 -13.28 3.47 -24.91
N ASP A 258 -13.15 2.88 -23.73
CA ASP A 258 -14.19 2.91 -22.70
C ASP A 258 -14.30 4.28 -21.97
N GLY A 259 -13.23 5.09 -21.98
CA GLY A 259 -13.16 6.47 -21.45
C GLY A 259 -13.04 6.62 -19.94
#